data_AF-A0A971JZZ4-F1
#
_entry.id   AF-A0A971JZZ4-F1
#
_cell.length_a   1.000
_cell.length_b   1.000
_cell.length_c   1.000
_cell.angle_alpha   90.00
_cell.angle_beta   90.00
_cell.angle_gamma   90.00
#
_symmetry.space_group_name_H-M   'P 1'
#
loop_
_entity.id
_entity.type
_entity.pdbx_description
1 polymer ?
#
loop_
_entity_poly.entity_id
_entity_poly.type
_entity_poly.pdbx_seq_one_letter_code
_entity_poly.pdbx_strand_id
1 'polypeptide(L)'
;MAQVTFSMSMNAELKREFDAVCQEFGLSATAAFIMFAEAVVRERRIPFEINASPVESARAVGKEAFCALRKSAKERDLQGMNLDDINEEIRQTRTSDDR
;
A
#
# COMPACT_ATOMS: atom_id res chain seq x y z
N MET A 1 34.64 3.98 -8.89
CA MET A 1 33.33 4.46 -8.43
C MET A 1 33.44 4.83 -6.97
N ALA A 2 32.72 5.85 -6.49
CA ALA A 2 32.74 6.21 -5.07
C ALA A 2 32.13 5.08 -4.24
N GLN A 3 32.87 4.58 -3.26
CA GLN A 3 32.38 3.55 -2.35
C GLN A 3 31.66 4.24 -1.19
N VAL A 4 30.37 3.94 -1.03
CA VAL A 4 29.54 4.44 0.07
C VAL A 4 29.20 3.26 0.97
N THR A 5 29.42 3.43 2.28
CA THR A 5 29.15 2.38 3.27
C THR A 5 27.72 2.48 3.79
N PHE A 6 27.03 1.35 3.81
CA PHE A 6 25.70 1.20 4.40
C PHE A 6 25.80 0.27 5.61
N SER A 7 25.32 0.72 6.78
CA SER A 7 25.32 -0.06 8.01
C SER A 7 23.90 -0.48 8.37
N MET A 8 23.70 -1.77 8.63
CA MET A 8 22.40 -2.34 9.00
C MET A 8 22.55 -3.25 10.21
N SER A 9 21.61 -3.12 11.15
CA SER A 9 21.49 -3.99 12.32
C SER A 9 20.38 -5.02 12.10
N MET A 10 20.62 -6.26 12.49
CA MET A 10 19.70 -7.38 12.33
C MET A 10 19.87 -8.37 13.48
N ASN A 11 18.83 -9.15 13.78
CA ASN A 11 18.92 -10.20 14.81
C ASN A 11 19.97 -11.24 14.39
N ALA A 12 20.74 -11.74 15.35
CA ALA A 12 21.75 -12.76 15.15
C ALA A 12 21.21 -14.04 14.50
N GLU A 13 20.00 -14.48 14.87
CA GLU A 13 19.37 -15.68 14.29
C GLU A 13 19.03 -15.45 12.81
N LEU A 14 18.38 -14.31 12.50
CA LEU A 14 18.04 -13.92 11.14
C LEU A 14 19.29 -13.77 10.26
N LYS A 15 20.37 -13.19 10.79
CA LYS A 15 21.65 -13.07 10.07
C LYS A 15 22.24 -14.44 9.72
N ARG A 16 22.21 -15.38 10.67
CA ARG A 16 22.72 -16.74 10.46
C ARG A 16 21.95 -17.48 9.38
N GLU A 17 20.62 -17.39 9.41
CA GLU A 17 19.75 -18.00 8.39
C GLU A 17 19.97 -17.38 7.02
N PHE A 18 20.02 -16.04 6.95
CA PHE A 18 20.28 -15.32 5.72
C PHE A 18 21.64 -15.68 5.11
N ASP A 19 22.70 -15.77 5.92
CA ASP A 19 24.03 -16.18 5.45
C ASP A 19 24.03 -17.60 4.90
N ALA A 20 23.36 -18.55 5.58
CA ALA A 20 23.28 -19.94 5.14
C ALA A 20 22.62 -20.04 3.75
N VAL A 21 21.49 -19.36 3.56
CA VAL A 21 20.78 -19.31 2.26
C VAL A 21 21.64 -18.65 1.18
N CYS A 22 22.33 -17.54 1.50
CA CYS A 22 23.22 -16.90 0.54
C CYS A 22 24.37 -17.84 0.11
N GLN A 23 24.93 -18.60 1.04
CA GLN A 23 25.98 -19.59 0.74
C GLN A 23 25.47 -20.73 -0.15
N GLU A 24 24.24 -21.22 0.08
CA GLU A 24 23.60 -22.21 -0.80
C GLU A 24 23.43 -21.69 -2.23
N PHE A 25 23.16 -20.40 -2.39
CA PHE A 25 23.09 -19.75 -3.70
C PHE A 25 24.45 -19.36 -4.28
N GLY A 26 25.55 -19.61 -3.57
CA GLY A 26 26.91 -19.30 -4.03
C GLY A 26 27.24 -17.80 -4.03
N LEU A 27 26.58 -17.01 -3.17
CA LEU A 27 26.71 -15.56 -3.10
C LEU A 27 26.91 -15.06 -1.66
N SER A 28 27.54 -13.90 -1.52
CA SER A 28 27.72 -13.28 -0.21
C SER A 28 26.46 -12.50 0.19
N ALA A 29 26.23 -12.35 1.50
CA ALA A 29 25.18 -11.49 2.03
C ALA A 29 25.23 -10.07 1.42
N THR A 30 26.42 -9.49 1.28
CA THR A 30 26.62 -8.18 0.64
C THR A 30 26.17 -8.18 -0.81
N ALA A 31 26.50 -9.21 -1.59
CA ALA A 31 26.06 -9.33 -2.98
C ALA A 31 24.53 -9.46 -3.08
N ALA A 32 23.91 -10.25 -2.18
CA ALA A 32 22.45 -10.36 -2.09
C ALA A 32 21.78 -9.01 -1.83
N PHE A 33 22.30 -8.22 -0.88
CA PHE A 33 21.79 -6.88 -0.58
C PHE A 33 21.97 -5.90 -1.74
N ILE A 34 23.09 -5.96 -2.47
CA ILE A 34 23.30 -5.13 -3.66
C ILE A 34 22.27 -5.48 -4.73
N MET A 35 22.05 -6.76 -5.02
CA MET A 35 21.04 -7.19 -5.99
C MET A 35 19.62 -6.74 -5.58
N PHE A 36 19.30 -6.82 -4.29
CA PHE A 36 18.04 -6.29 -3.76
C PHE A 36 17.91 -4.78 -4.04
N ALA A 37 18.95 -4.00 -3.73
CA ALA A 37 18.95 -2.56 -3.96
C ALA A 37 18.80 -2.22 -5.46
N GLU A 38 19.49 -2.94 -6.34
CA GLU A 38 19.36 -2.78 -7.79
C GLU A 38 17.93 -3.09 -8.27
N ALA A 39 17.33 -4.16 -7.78
CA ALA A 39 15.94 -4.52 -8.10
C ALA A 39 14.95 -3.44 -7.64
N VAL A 40 15.13 -2.89 -6.43
CA VAL A 40 14.31 -1.78 -5.91
C VAL A 40 14.41 -0.54 -6.80
N VAL A 41 15.62 -0.18 -7.22
CA VAL A 41 15.84 0.98 -8.10
C VAL A 41 15.24 0.75 -9.48
N ARG A 42 15.42 -0.46 -10.03
CA ARG A 42 14.93 -0.82 -11.37
C ARG A 42 13.41 -0.88 -11.44
N GLU A 43 12.76 -1.43 -10.42
CA GLU A 43 11.30 -1.64 -10.41
C GLU A 43 10.53 -0.51 -9.71
N ARG A 44 11.22 0.40 -9.02
CA ARG A 44 10.63 1.46 -8.19
C ARG A 44 9.63 0.93 -7.15
N ARG A 45 9.87 -0.27 -6.66
CA ARG A 45 9.09 -0.95 -5.62
C ARG A 45 9.95 -1.96 -4.89
N ILE A 46 9.47 -2.47 -3.76
CA ILE A 46 10.12 -3.57 -3.07
C ILE A 46 9.90 -4.87 -3.88
N PRO A 47 10.96 -5.60 -4.27
CA PRO A 47 10.89 -6.77 -5.16
C PRO A 47 10.44 -8.05 -4.43
N PHE A 48 9.55 -7.91 -3.45
CA PHE A 48 8.86 -9.00 -2.78
C PHE A 48 7.49 -8.51 -2.33
N GLU A 49 6.55 -9.44 -2.15
CA GLU A 49 5.22 -9.10 -1.66
C GLU A 49 5.27 -8.73 -0.18
N ILE A 50 4.74 -7.55 0.17
CA ILE A 50 4.63 -7.12 1.57
C ILE A 50 3.25 -7.51 2.06
N ASN A 51 3.17 -8.67 2.70
CA ASN A 51 1.96 -9.16 3.33
C ASN A 51 1.97 -8.77 4.81
N ALA A 52 1.11 -7.83 5.20
CA ALA A 52 0.68 -7.75 6.59
C ALA A 52 -0.43 -8.80 6.76
N SER A 53 -0.24 -9.78 7.65
CA SER A 53 -1.36 -10.60 8.10
C SER A 53 -2.52 -9.66 8.42
N PRO A 54 -3.74 -9.89 7.89
CA PRO A 54 -4.87 -9.04 8.14
C PRO A 54 -5.29 -9.26 9.59
N VAL A 55 -4.58 -8.61 10.52
CA VAL A 55 -5.24 -8.10 11.71
C VAL A 55 -6.26 -7.12 11.14
N GLU A 56 -7.50 -7.60 11.00
CA GLU A 56 -8.70 -6.90 10.52
C GLU A 56 -8.41 -5.45 10.20
N SER A 57 -7.83 -5.21 9.02
CA SER A 57 -7.30 -3.88 8.75
C SER A 57 -8.48 -2.92 8.90
N ALA A 58 -8.30 -1.79 9.58
CA ALA A 58 -9.37 -0.80 9.74
C ALA A 58 -10.03 -0.45 8.38
N ARG A 59 -9.27 -0.61 7.29
CA ARG A 59 -9.73 -0.52 5.91
C ARG A 59 -10.73 -1.61 5.50
N ALA A 60 -10.54 -2.86 5.89
CA ALA A 60 -11.46 -3.96 5.63
C ALA A 60 -12.77 -3.79 6.42
N VAL A 61 -12.67 -3.52 7.73
CA VAL A 61 -13.84 -3.24 8.59
C VAL A 61 -14.60 -2.00 8.10
N GLY A 62 -13.87 -0.92 7.77
CA GLY A 62 -14.46 0.30 7.23
C GLY A 62 -15.15 0.09 5.87
N LYS A 63 -14.56 -0.75 5.01
CA LYS A 63 -15.17 -1.10 3.71
C LYS A 63 -16.46 -1.89 3.90
N GLU A 64 -16.49 -2.84 4.82
CA GLU A 64 -17.69 -3.63 5.10
C GLU A 64 -18.82 -2.77 5.68
N ALA A 65 -18.52 -1.95 6.69
CA ALA A 65 -19.48 -1.01 7.27
C ALA A 65 -20.07 -0.06 6.22
N PHE A 66 -19.22 0.48 5.34
CA PHE A 66 -19.66 1.34 4.25
C PHE A 66 -20.55 0.60 3.23
N CYS A 67 -20.19 -0.62 2.84
CA CYS A 67 -21.00 -1.44 1.94
C CYS A 67 -22.37 -1.78 2.53
N ALA A 68 -22.42 -2.09 3.83
CA ALA A 68 -23.66 -2.36 4.55
C ALA A 68 -24.58 -1.14 4.61
N LEU A 69 -24.04 0.04 4.95
CA LEU A 69 -24.77 1.31 4.93
C LEU A 69 -25.30 1.64 3.53
N ARG A 70 -24.51 1.39 2.48
CA ARG A 70 -24.94 1.63 1.10
C ARG A 70 -26.07 0.71 0.70
N LYS A 71 -26.05 -0.55 1.14
CA LYS A 71 -27.11 -1.54 0.86
C LYS A 71 -28.43 -1.12 1.53
N SER A 72 -28.39 -0.76 2.81
CA SER A 72 -29.59 -0.32 3.53
C SER A 72 -30.15 1.00 3.01
N ALA A 73 -29.30 1.91 2.52
CA ALA A 73 -29.75 3.12 1.82
C ALA A 73 -30.51 2.79 0.51
N LYS A 74 -30.08 1.76 -0.25
CA LYS A 74 -30.84 1.32 -1.43
C LYS A 74 -32.19 0.71 -1.08
N GLU A 75 -32.22 -0.14 -0.06
CA GLU A 75 -33.44 -0.82 0.37
C GLU A 75 -34.50 0.15 0.90
N ARG A 76 -34.06 1.28 1.45
CA ARG A 76 -34.94 2.37 1.93
C ARG A 76 -35.24 3.43 0.86
N ASP A 77 -34.83 3.18 -0.39
CA ASP A 77 -34.93 4.12 -1.52
C ASP A 77 -34.35 5.52 -1.21
N LEU A 78 -33.34 5.56 -0.32
CA LEU A 78 -32.59 6.75 0.05
C LEU A 78 -31.40 6.97 -0.89
N GLN A 79 -31.42 6.36 -2.08
CA GLN A 79 -30.41 6.65 -3.10
C GLN A 79 -30.67 8.05 -3.61
N GLY A 80 -30.03 9.02 -2.96
CA GLY A 80 -30.13 10.43 -3.30
C GLY A 80 -29.87 10.68 -4.79
N MET A 81 -30.50 11.76 -5.26
CA MET A 81 -30.25 12.57 -6.45
C MET A 81 -29.37 11.94 -7.53
N ASN A 82 -29.91 11.87 -8.76
CA ASN A 82 -29.16 11.43 -9.92
C ASN A 82 -27.86 12.26 -10.06
N LEU A 83 -26.84 11.70 -10.72
CA LEU A 83 -25.60 12.41 -11.03
C LEU A 83 -25.86 13.79 -11.65
N ASP A 84 -26.92 13.92 -12.45
CA ASP A 84 -27.34 15.19 -13.04
C ASP A 84 -27.82 16.20 -11.98
N ASP A 85 -28.62 15.75 -11.02
CA ASP A 85 -29.12 16.59 -9.92
C ASP A 85 -27.98 17.04 -9.00
N ILE A 86 -27.02 16.15 -8.72
CA ILE A 86 -25.82 16.46 -7.94
C ILE A 86 -24.96 17.50 -8.66
N ASN A 87 -24.74 17.33 -9.97
CA ASN A 87 -23.93 18.26 -10.76
C ASN A 87 -24.61 19.64 -10.84
N GLU A 88 -25.93 19.67 -10.93
CA GLU A 88 -26.71 20.90 -10.95
C GLU A 88 -26.67 21.62 -9.60
N GLU A 89 -26.80 20.91 -8.47
CA GLU A 89 -26.65 21.49 -7.12
C GLU A 89 -25.25 22.08 -6.91
N ILE A 90 -24.19 21.34 -7.28
CA ILE A 90 -22.79 21.82 -7.21
C ILE A 90 -22.63 23.11 -8.02
N ARG A 91 -23.22 23.16 -9.22
CA ARG A 91 -23.17 24.34 -10.08
C ARG A 91 -23.87 25.53 -9.42
N GLN A 92 -25.06 25.31 -8.86
CA GLN A 92 -25.83 26.34 -8.18
C GLN A 92 -25.05 26.94 -7.01
N THR A 93 -24.48 26.10 -6.13
CA THR A 93 -23.68 26.57 -4.98
C THR A 93 -22.46 27.39 -5.42
N ARG A 94 -21.74 26.93 -6.45
CA ARG A 94 -20.56 27.64 -6.99
C ARG A 94 -20.89 28.99 -7.62
N THR A 95 -22.09 29.13 -8.20
CA THR A 95 -22.54 30.40 -8.80
C THR A 95 -23.13 31.38 -7.78
N SER A 96 -23.63 30.89 -6.65
CA SER A 96 -24.15 31.74 -5.57
C SER A 96 -23.06 32.33 -4.66
N ASP A 97 -21.84 31.80 -4.69
CA ASP A 97 -20.67 32.37 -3.99
C ASP A 97 -20.03 33.56 -4.75
N ASP A 98 -20.49 33.86 -5.97
CA ASP A 98 -19.96 34.91 -6.85
C ASP A 98 -20.83 36.20 -6.82
N ARG A 99 -21.57 36.43 -5.73
CA ARG A 99 -22.37 37.65 -5.47
C ARG A 99 -22.12 38.25 -4.10
#